data_AF-A0A1S9PHF0-F1
#
_entry.id   AF-A0A1S9PHF0-F1
#
_cell.length_a   1.000
_cell.length_b   1.000
_cell.length_c   1.000
_cell.angle_alpha   90.00
_cell.angle_beta   90.00
_cell.angle_gamma   90.00
#
_symmetry.space_group_name_H-M   'P 1'
#
loop_
_entity.id
_entity.type
_entity.pdbx_description
1 polymer ?
#
loop_
_entity_poly.entity_id
_entity_poly.type
_entity_poly.pdbx_seq_one_letter_code
_entity_poly.pdbx_strand_id
1 'polypeptide(L)'
;MEALIGPGTVNTTPVETIDAFRDHGIVNDTLEQGLDAAEDTLNQIRHAGIDMQQISRQLEEEAIEKFNQPFKKMLAAIAEKRAG
;
A
#
# COMPACT_ATOMS: atom_id res chain seq x y z
N MET A 1 -8.82 -2.34 -8.09
CA MET A 1 -7.68 -1.78 -8.88
C MET A 1 -8.13 -0.64 -9.78
N GLU A 2 -9.35 -0.75 -10.31
CA GLU A 2 -10.07 0.18 -11.18
C GLU A 2 -9.82 1.64 -10.81
N ALA A 3 -10.10 2.03 -9.55
CA ALA A 3 -10.06 3.41 -9.09
C ALA A 3 -8.66 4.08 -9.13
N LEU A 4 -7.58 3.34 -9.38
CA LEU A 4 -6.20 3.84 -9.36
C LEU A 4 -5.52 3.80 -10.73
N ILE A 5 -6.28 3.63 -11.81
CA ILE A 5 -5.76 3.60 -13.18
C ILE A 5 -5.54 5.04 -13.66
N GLY A 6 -4.31 5.36 -14.06
CA GLY A 6 -3.94 6.65 -14.64
C GLY A 6 -2.56 6.62 -15.30
N PRO A 7 -2.21 7.63 -16.11
CA PRO A 7 -0.94 7.67 -16.82
C PRO A 7 0.26 7.79 -15.87
N GLY A 8 1.37 7.14 -16.21
CA GLY A 8 2.62 7.25 -15.45
C GLY A 8 2.63 6.55 -14.08
N THR A 9 1.67 5.68 -13.79
CA THR A 9 1.59 4.95 -12.52
C THR A 9 1.80 3.44 -12.70
N VAL A 10 2.17 2.79 -11.59
CA VAL A 10 2.24 1.33 -11.48
C VAL A 10 1.53 0.92 -10.21
N ASN A 11 0.72 -0.15 -10.28
CA ASN A 11 0.10 -0.77 -9.12
C ASN A 11 0.65 -2.19 -8.94
N THR A 12 1.43 -2.41 -7.89
CA THR A 12 2.00 -3.71 -7.55
C THR A 12 1.00 -4.50 -6.71
N THR A 13 0.46 -5.58 -7.27
CA THR A 13 -0.55 -6.41 -6.60
C THR A 13 -0.21 -7.90 -6.67
N PRO A 14 -0.76 -8.72 -5.76
CA PRO A 14 -0.66 -10.18 -5.85
C PRO A 14 -1.31 -10.73 -7.11
N VAL A 15 -0.88 -11.91 -7.55
CA VAL A 15 -1.39 -12.59 -8.76
C VAL A 15 -2.90 -12.82 -8.66
N GLU A 16 -3.41 -13.14 -7.48
CA GLU A 16 -4.83 -13.36 -7.24
C GLU A 16 -5.66 -12.09 -7.49
N THR A 17 -5.09 -10.92 -7.19
CA THR A 17 -5.73 -9.63 -7.50
C THR A 17 -5.69 -9.33 -8.99
N ILE A 18 -4.61 -9.72 -9.68
CA ILE A 18 -4.51 -9.61 -11.14
C ILE A 18 -5.54 -10.52 -11.81
N ASP A 19 -5.72 -11.74 -11.33
CA ASP A 19 -6.69 -12.70 -11.87
C ASP A 19 -8.13 -12.23 -11.66
N ALA A 20 -8.45 -11.71 -10.46
CA ALA A 20 -9.75 -11.08 -10.21
C ALA A 20 -10.00 -9.88 -11.15
N PHE A 21 -9.01 -9.02 -11.32
CA PHE A 21 -9.11 -7.88 -12.25
C PHE A 21 -9.24 -8.34 -13.71
N ARG A 22 -8.61 -9.45 -14.11
CA ARG A 22 -8.75 -10.00 -15.47
C ARG A 22 -10.15 -10.56 -15.73
N ASP A 23 -10.78 -11.17 -14.73
CA ASP A 23 -12.10 -11.77 -14.85
C ASP A 23 -13.21 -10.71 -14.93
N HIS A 24 -13.17 -9.69 -14.07
CA HIS A 24 -14.27 -8.73 -13.93
C HIS A 24 -13.85 -7.28 -13.66
N GLY A 25 -12.58 -6.93 -13.87
CA GLY A 25 -12.10 -5.57 -13.71
C GLY A 25 -12.57 -4.63 -14.83
N ILE A 26 -12.61 -3.34 -14.52
CA ILE A 26 -12.99 -2.29 -15.47
C ILE A 26 -11.77 -1.40 -15.73
N VAL A 27 -11.40 -1.26 -17.00
CA VAL A 27 -10.31 -0.37 -17.43
C VAL A 27 -10.90 0.99 -17.82
N ASN A 28 -10.56 2.03 -17.06
CA ASN A 28 -10.88 3.43 -17.34
C ASN A 28 -9.81 4.32 -16.72
N ASP A 29 -9.58 5.52 -17.25
CA ASP A 29 -8.69 6.51 -16.62
C ASP A 29 -9.42 7.19 -15.46
N THR A 30 -9.25 6.66 -14.25
CA THR A 30 -10.04 7.05 -13.07
C THR A 30 -9.23 7.77 -12.00
N LEU A 31 -7.91 7.77 -12.07
CA LEU A 31 -7.05 8.29 -11.01
C LEU A 31 -7.35 9.76 -10.70
N GLU A 32 -7.65 10.54 -11.73
CA GLU A 32 -7.97 11.97 -11.60
C GLU A 32 -9.48 12.25 -11.51
N GLN A 33 -10.32 11.23 -11.45
CA GLN A 33 -11.77 11.41 -11.31
C GLN A 33 -12.14 11.71 -9.85
N GLY A 34 -13.02 12.68 -9.64
CA GLY A 34 -13.61 12.94 -8.32
C GLY A 34 -12.68 13.57 -7.29
N LEU A 35 -11.68 14.34 -7.72
CA LEU A 35 -10.70 14.99 -6.82
C LEU A 35 -11.35 15.86 -5.74
N ASP A 36 -12.39 16.62 -6.07
CA ASP A 36 -13.12 17.45 -5.10
C ASP A 36 -13.73 16.58 -3.97
N ALA A 37 -14.34 15.44 -4.33
CA ALA A 37 -14.91 14.50 -3.36
C ALA A 37 -13.82 13.80 -2.52
N ALA A 38 -12.65 13.54 -3.11
CA ALA A 38 -11.51 13.02 -2.37
C ALA A 38 -10.99 14.04 -1.34
N GLU A 39 -10.90 15.32 -1.71
CA GLU A 39 -10.52 16.40 -0.79
C GLU A 39 -11.55 16.57 0.34
N ASP A 40 -12.84 16.53 0.01
CA ASP A 40 -13.92 16.57 1.00
C ASP A 40 -13.85 15.40 1.98
N THR A 41 -13.53 14.20 1.50
CA THR A 41 -13.34 13.02 2.35
C THR A 41 -12.18 13.23 3.33
N LEU A 42 -11.04 13.76 2.85
CA LEU A 42 -9.90 14.09 3.72
C LEU A 42 -10.26 15.17 4.74
N ASN A 43 -11.06 16.16 4.35
CA ASN A 43 -11.58 17.18 5.25
C ASN A 43 -12.49 16.57 6.33
N GLN A 44 -13.39 15.65 5.98
CA GLN A 44 -14.27 14.97 6.92
C GLN A 44 -13.49 14.13 7.95
N ILE A 45 -12.47 13.40 7.49
CA ILE A 45 -11.56 12.64 8.37
C ILE A 45 -10.93 13.56 9.42
N ARG A 46 -10.43 14.73 8.99
CA ARG A 46 -9.87 15.73 9.91
C ARG A 46 -10.91 16.28 10.89
N HIS A 47 -12.13 16.58 10.44
CA HIS A 47 -13.21 17.07 11.30
C HIS A 47 -13.67 16.02 12.31
N ALA A 48 -13.54 14.73 11.99
CA ALA A 48 -13.79 13.63 12.92
C ALA A 48 -12.68 13.49 13.99
N GLY A 49 -11.66 14.36 13.98
CA GLY A 49 -10.55 14.33 14.93
C GLY A 49 -9.49 13.27 14.62
N ILE A 50 -9.50 12.70 13.41
CA ILE A 50 -8.52 11.71 12.98
C ILE A 50 -7.28 12.45 12.46
N ASP A 51 -6.14 12.26 13.13
CA ASP A 51 -4.86 12.80 12.71
C ASP A 51 -4.17 11.86 11.71
N MET A 52 -4.32 12.17 10.43
CA MET A 52 -3.66 11.44 9.34
C MET A 52 -2.14 11.49 9.43
N GLN A 53 -1.53 12.56 9.95
CA GLN A 53 -0.07 12.66 10.08
C GLN A 53 0.44 11.73 11.18
N GLN A 54 -0.30 11.63 12.29
CA GLN A 54 0.01 10.67 13.34
C GLN A 54 -0.10 9.22 12.81
N ILE A 55 -1.18 8.90 12.10
CA ILE A 55 -1.40 7.56 11.54
C ILE A 55 -0.31 7.21 10.53
N SER A 56 0.02 8.11 9.60
CA SER A 56 1.09 7.88 8.62
C SER A 56 2.43 7.58 9.28
N ARG A 57 2.79 8.32 10.34
CA ARG A 57 4.03 8.09 11.10
C ARG A 57 4.04 6.73 11.79
N GLN A 58 2.93 6.38 12.45
CA GLN A 58 2.81 5.09 13.10
C GLN A 58 2.98 3.94 12.09
N LEU A 59 2.31 4.04 10.92
CA LEU A 59 2.41 3.02 9.87
C LEU A 59 3.83 2.90 9.31
N GLU A 60 4.56 4.01 9.18
CA GLU A 60 5.96 4.02 8.76
C GLU A 60 6.87 3.31 9.78
N GLU A 61 6.74 3.63 11.06
CA GLU A 61 7.49 2.97 12.14
C GLU A 61 7.22 1.46 12.20
N GLU A 62 5.95 1.07 12.09
CA GLU A 62 5.55 -0.33 12.01
C GLU A 62 6.10 -1.03 10.76
N ALA A 63 6.14 -0.34 9.62
CA ALA A 63 6.70 -0.88 8.39
C ALA A 63 8.20 -1.17 8.55
N ILE A 64 8.97 -0.22 9.10
CA ILE A 64 10.40 -0.40 9.37
C ILE A 64 10.65 -1.67 10.19
N GLU A 65 9.87 -1.89 11.24
CA GLU A 65 10.01 -3.11 12.05
C GLU A 65 9.62 -4.38 11.27
N LYS A 66 8.53 -4.32 10.48
CA LYS A 66 8.09 -5.43 9.61
C LYS A 66 9.12 -5.79 8.53
N PHE A 67 9.99 -4.86 8.12
CA PHE A 67 11.13 -5.14 7.22
C PHE A 67 12.38 -5.64 7.97
N ASN A 68 12.70 -5.06 9.13
CA ASN A 68 13.88 -5.41 9.91
C ASN A 68 13.84 -6.85 10.43
N GLN A 69 12.69 -7.31 10.93
CA GLN A 69 12.55 -8.66 11.49
C GLN A 69 12.84 -9.78 10.47
N PRO A 70 12.19 -9.85 9.29
CA PRO A 70 12.49 -10.88 8.31
C PRO A 70 13.91 -10.78 7.77
N PHE A 71 14.47 -9.56 7.64
CA PHE A 71 15.86 -9.37 7.23
C PHE A 71 16.86 -9.99 8.24
N LYS A 72 16.67 -9.73 9.54
CA LYS A 72 17.48 -10.37 10.60
C LYS A 72 17.36 -11.89 10.58
N LYS A 73 16.14 -12.42 10.41
CA LYS A 73 15.90 -13.87 10.28
C LYS A 73 16.63 -14.46 9.07
N MET A 74 16.61 -13.77 7.92
CA MET A 74 17.33 -14.17 6.73
C MET A 74 18.85 -14.24 6.97
N LEU A 75 19.43 -13.22 7.62
CA LEU A 75 20.87 -13.22 7.96
C LEU A 75 21.25 -14.35 8.91
N ALA A 76 20.42 -14.61 9.93
CA ALA A 76 20.64 -15.73 10.86
C ALA A 76 20.62 -17.08 10.13
N ALA A 77 19.64 -17.29 9.24
CA ALA A 77 19.55 -18.52 8.44
C ALA A 77 20.76 -18.72 7.51
N ILE A 78 21.32 -17.64 6.96
CA ILE A 78 22.55 -17.70 6.15
C ILE A 78 23.76 -18.06 7.03
N ALA A 79 23.87 -17.47 8.23
CA ALA A 79 24.97 -17.76 9.15
C ALA A 79 24.96 -19.22 9.63
N GLU A 80 23.77 -19.73 9.97
CA GLU A 80 23.59 -21.14 10.35
C GLU A 80 24.03 -22.10 9.24
N LYS A 81 23.60 -21.85 7.99
CA LYS A 81 24.02 -22.65 6.83
C LYS A 81 25.51 -22.57 6.50
N ARG A 82 26.23 -21.54 6.94
CA ARG A 82 27.68 -21.40 6.72
C ARG A 82 28.51 -22.13 7.78
N ALA A 83 27.93 -22.34 8.97
CA ALA A 83 28.63 -22.91 10.11
C ALA A 83 28.52 -24.45 10.17
N GLY A 84 27.54 -25.04 9.47
CA GLY A 84 27.42 -26.49 9.25
C GLY A 84 27.98 -26.90 7.90
#